data_AF-A0A1H8WBY0-F1
#
_entry.id   AF-A0A1H8WBY0-F1
#
_cell.length_a   1.000
_cell.length_b   1.000
_cell.length_c   1.000
_cell.angle_alpha   90.00
_cell.angle_beta   90.00
_cell.angle_gamma   90.00
#
_symmetry.space_group_name_H-M   'P 1'
#
loop_
_entity.id
_entity.type
_entity.pdbx_description
1 polymer ?
#
loop_
_entity_poly.entity_id
_entity_poly.type
_entity_poly.pdbx_seq_one_letter_code
_entity_poly.pdbx_strand_id
1 'polypeptide(L)'
;MTQDDSKIPTLKEALQQPCKFRDMTLAMEPMPNYSCTPDGPNGTPIAFWASWELADRPRRIALLLDDCQEEYRDYAEGILPNMVTLVDTFRTARARSDRVCIVWSAWSRRFDDGISNAMDRWYGPRGLRPENPENAAYVFTGAPGLEPLTEIAPTQDEVAEGWFYHGKHLDMFWTFDEDGASYLDKMLKAHDIDTIVIVGLWTDECVLSTAYAGNSRGYDVVVVGDAVATATANQQTALTVANSTVAKVLSTGDVVHYMQKDFVTGQPGAVKGTRFPDGRRER
;
A
#
# COMPACT_ATOMS: atom_id res chain seq x y z
N MET A 1 -23.61 -15.63 -10.90
CA MET A 1 -24.33 -14.87 -11.95
C MET A 1 -23.68 -15.20 -13.28
N THR A 2 -24.40 -15.76 -14.23
CA THR A 2 -23.90 -15.93 -15.61
C THR A 2 -24.04 -14.60 -16.32
N GLN A 3 -22.93 -13.85 -16.43
CA GLN A 3 -22.88 -12.76 -17.40
C GLN A 3 -22.93 -13.36 -18.80
N ASP A 4 -23.74 -12.77 -19.67
CA ASP A 4 -23.73 -13.08 -21.10
C ASP A 4 -22.45 -12.47 -21.70
N ASP A 5 -21.39 -13.28 -21.72
CA ASP A 5 -20.06 -12.86 -22.20
C ASP A 5 -20.01 -12.71 -23.72
N SER A 6 -21.08 -13.09 -24.45
CA SER A 6 -21.12 -13.04 -25.92
C SER A 6 -21.09 -11.62 -26.49
N LYS A 7 -21.15 -10.60 -25.63
CA LYS A 7 -21.15 -9.17 -25.99
C LYS A 7 -19.93 -8.40 -25.49
N ILE A 8 -18.92 -9.08 -24.93
CA ILE A 8 -17.68 -8.42 -24.49
C ILE A 8 -16.86 -8.06 -25.74
N PRO A 9 -16.65 -6.76 -26.04
CA PRO A 9 -15.87 -6.37 -27.21
C PRO A 9 -14.39 -6.73 -27.04
N THR A 10 -13.72 -7.06 -28.13
CA THR A 10 -12.26 -7.11 -28.19
C THR A 10 -11.66 -5.72 -27.89
N LEU A 11 -10.37 -5.65 -27.52
CA LEU A 11 -9.69 -4.36 -27.35
C LEU A 11 -9.80 -3.49 -28.62
N LYS A 12 -9.65 -4.10 -29.80
CA LYS A 12 -9.76 -3.40 -31.09
C LYS A 12 -11.14 -2.76 -31.27
N GLU A 13 -12.22 -3.48 -30.95
CA GLU A 13 -13.59 -2.97 -31.03
C GLU A 13 -13.85 -1.89 -29.97
N ALA A 14 -13.35 -2.09 -28.73
CA ALA A 14 -13.49 -1.12 -27.66
C ALA A 14 -12.80 0.21 -27.98
N LEU A 15 -11.63 0.18 -28.63
CA LEU A 15 -10.89 1.38 -29.04
C LEU A 15 -11.58 2.19 -30.16
N GLN A 16 -12.56 1.61 -30.85
CA GLN A 16 -13.32 2.29 -31.91
C GLN A 16 -14.54 3.07 -31.41
N GLN A 17 -14.85 2.97 -30.12
CA GLN A 17 -16.01 3.62 -29.51
C GLN A 17 -15.61 4.52 -28.34
N PRO A 18 -16.40 5.55 -28.01
CA PRO A 18 -16.14 6.39 -26.84
C PRO A 18 -16.14 5.56 -25.55
N CYS A 19 -15.01 5.56 -24.84
CA CYS A 19 -14.89 4.92 -23.54
C CYS A 19 -14.93 5.98 -22.43
N LYS A 20 -16.06 6.07 -21.70
CA LYS A 20 -16.30 7.10 -20.66
C LYS A 20 -15.16 7.26 -19.65
N PHE A 21 -14.48 6.18 -19.31
CA PHE A 21 -13.49 6.15 -18.22
C PHE A 21 -12.04 5.94 -18.67
N ARG A 22 -11.75 6.01 -19.97
CA ARG A 22 -10.40 5.80 -20.51
C ARG A 22 -9.90 7.05 -21.18
N ASP A 23 -8.61 7.31 -21.03
CA ASP A 23 -7.92 8.28 -21.88
C ASP A 23 -7.72 7.64 -23.24
N MET A 24 -8.55 8.05 -24.21
CA MET A 24 -8.50 7.53 -25.56
C MET A 24 -7.29 8.03 -26.34
N THR A 25 -6.70 9.17 -25.96
CA THR A 25 -5.47 9.67 -26.58
C THR A 25 -4.33 8.74 -26.20
N LEU A 26 -4.12 8.52 -24.90
CA LEU A 26 -3.10 7.61 -24.38
C LEU A 26 -3.31 6.17 -24.88
N ALA A 27 -4.55 5.69 -24.91
CA ALA A 27 -4.85 4.33 -25.37
C ALA A 27 -4.56 4.08 -26.86
N MET A 28 -4.49 5.16 -27.66
CA MET A 28 -4.16 5.10 -29.09
C MET A 28 -2.68 5.37 -29.37
N GLU A 29 -1.90 5.76 -28.36
CA GLU A 29 -0.46 5.90 -28.53
C GLU A 29 0.17 4.54 -28.85
N PRO A 30 1.03 4.46 -29.88
CA PRO A 30 1.70 3.22 -30.19
C PRO A 30 2.64 2.86 -29.03
N MET A 31 2.35 1.76 -28.34
CA MET A 31 3.29 1.20 -27.39
C MET A 31 4.57 0.82 -28.15
N PRO A 32 5.77 1.23 -27.67
CA PRO A 32 7.02 0.73 -28.21
C PRO A 32 6.98 -0.80 -28.16
N ASN A 33 6.85 -1.43 -29.32
CA ASN A 33 6.85 -2.87 -29.40
C ASN A 33 8.30 -3.32 -29.21
N TYR A 34 8.68 -3.69 -27.99
CA TYR A 34 9.97 -4.32 -27.74
C TYR A 34 9.92 -5.70 -28.40
N SER A 35 10.32 -5.76 -29.67
CA SER A 35 10.43 -7.01 -30.46
C SER A 35 11.44 -8.02 -29.88
N CYS A 36 12.16 -7.62 -28.83
CA CYS A 36 13.15 -8.40 -28.11
C CYS A 36 13.33 -7.76 -26.73
N THR A 37 13.22 -8.57 -25.69
CA THR A 37 13.67 -8.26 -24.32
C THR A 37 14.58 -9.40 -23.85
N PRO A 38 15.67 -9.12 -23.11
CA PRO A 38 16.58 -10.16 -22.61
C PRO A 38 15.84 -11.28 -21.84
N ASP A 39 16.24 -12.53 -22.06
CA ASP A 39 15.87 -13.73 -21.26
C ASP A 39 14.43 -14.30 -21.37
N GLY A 40 13.57 -13.79 -22.26
CA GLY A 40 12.26 -14.39 -22.54
C GLY A 40 12.27 -15.46 -23.65
N PRO A 41 11.50 -16.57 -23.54
CA PRO A 41 11.32 -17.49 -24.66
C PRO A 41 10.63 -16.75 -25.82
N ASN A 42 11.11 -16.93 -27.06
CA ASN A 42 10.62 -16.24 -28.26
C ASN A 42 10.70 -14.69 -28.23
N GLY A 43 11.52 -14.10 -27.35
CA GLY A 43 11.72 -12.64 -27.33
C GLY A 43 10.55 -11.83 -26.75
N THR A 44 9.64 -12.46 -26.00
CA THR A 44 8.52 -11.78 -25.33
C THR A 44 8.90 -11.28 -23.92
N PRO A 45 8.34 -10.15 -23.44
CA PRO A 45 8.67 -9.56 -22.14
C PRO A 45 8.34 -10.46 -20.95
N ILE A 46 9.25 -10.54 -19.97
CA ILE A 46 8.96 -11.02 -18.60
C ILE A 46 9.39 -9.96 -17.56
N ALA A 47 9.23 -8.68 -17.89
CA ALA A 47 9.40 -7.60 -16.92
C ALA A 47 8.14 -6.74 -16.95
N PHE A 48 7.55 -6.56 -15.77
CA PHE A 48 6.43 -5.66 -15.54
C PHE A 48 6.95 -4.44 -14.78
N TRP A 49 6.28 -3.30 -14.95
CA TRP A 49 6.54 -2.07 -14.20
C TRP A 49 5.31 -1.16 -14.23
N ALA A 50 5.21 -0.23 -13.28
CA ALA A 50 4.21 0.83 -13.32
C ALA A 50 4.60 1.88 -14.38
N SER A 51 3.74 2.10 -15.38
CA SER A 51 4.00 3.04 -16.48
C SER A 51 3.71 4.51 -16.16
N TRP A 52 2.99 4.78 -15.07
CA TRP A 52 2.65 6.13 -14.62
C TRP A 52 3.75 6.71 -13.74
N GLU A 53 3.86 8.03 -13.64
CA GLU A 53 4.68 8.75 -12.67
C GLU A 53 3.81 9.55 -11.67
N LEU A 54 4.37 9.88 -10.51
CA LEU A 54 3.65 10.68 -9.50
C LEU A 54 3.20 12.04 -10.08
N ALA A 55 4.02 12.66 -10.93
CA ALA A 55 3.77 13.96 -11.54
C ALA A 55 2.82 13.95 -12.75
N ASP A 56 2.44 12.79 -13.29
CA ASP A 56 1.58 12.70 -14.49
C ASP A 56 0.19 13.32 -14.29
N ARG A 57 -0.27 13.43 -13.04
CA ARG A 57 -1.57 14.00 -12.69
C ARG A 57 -1.57 14.59 -11.29
N PRO A 58 -2.50 15.53 -11.00
CA PRO A 58 -2.87 15.88 -9.64
C PRO A 58 -3.37 14.67 -8.84
N ARG A 59 -3.06 14.62 -7.54
CA ARG A 59 -3.33 13.46 -6.67
C ARG A 59 -3.99 13.83 -5.36
N ARG A 60 -4.64 12.84 -4.76
CA ARG A 60 -5.11 12.85 -3.38
C ARG A 60 -4.46 11.66 -2.70
N ILE A 61 -3.58 11.94 -1.73
CA ILE A 61 -2.51 11.02 -1.36
C ILE A 61 -2.51 10.72 0.14
N ALA A 62 -2.21 9.49 0.51
CA ALA A 62 -2.04 9.09 1.91
C ALA A 62 -0.69 8.41 2.15
N LEU A 63 -0.02 8.76 3.25
CA LEU A 63 1.11 8.01 3.78
C LEU A 63 0.58 6.96 4.77
N LEU A 64 0.90 5.68 4.53
CA LEU A 64 0.55 4.56 5.38
C LEU A 64 1.82 4.05 6.07
N LEU A 65 1.82 4.12 7.40
CA LEU A 65 2.84 3.54 8.28
C LEU A 65 2.35 2.16 8.73
N ASP A 66 2.85 1.13 8.05
CA ASP A 66 2.49 -0.28 8.24
C ASP A 66 3.31 -0.86 9.40
N ASP A 67 2.62 -1.16 10.50
CA ASP A 67 3.18 -1.73 11.74
C ASP A 67 4.46 -1.05 12.29
N CYS A 68 4.57 0.28 12.20
CA CYS A 68 5.70 1.04 12.77
C CYS A 68 5.61 1.20 14.29
N GLN A 69 5.73 0.09 15.02
CA GLN A 69 5.54 0.01 16.48
C GLN A 69 6.83 -0.34 17.24
N GLU A 70 6.86 -0.07 18.54
CA GLU A 70 8.02 -0.25 19.43
C GLU A 70 8.51 -1.71 19.50
N GLU A 71 7.63 -2.72 19.34
CA GLU A 71 8.01 -4.14 19.24
C GLU A 71 9.01 -4.39 18.09
N TYR A 72 8.97 -3.58 17.03
CA TYR A 72 9.82 -3.74 15.84
C TYR A 72 10.97 -2.73 15.78
N ARG A 73 11.24 -1.97 16.86
CA ARG A 73 12.24 -0.90 16.86
C ARG A 73 13.62 -1.34 16.35
N ASP A 74 14.11 -2.48 16.80
CA ASP A 74 15.44 -2.99 16.43
C ASP A 74 15.58 -3.24 14.92
N TYR A 75 14.47 -3.50 14.23
CA TYR A 75 14.44 -3.70 12.79
C TYR A 75 14.19 -2.42 12.00
N ALA A 76 13.65 -1.40 12.65
CA ALA A 76 13.36 -0.10 12.05
C ALA A 76 14.56 0.86 12.07
N GLU A 77 15.63 0.58 12.83
CA GLU A 77 16.76 1.50 13.06
C GLU A 77 17.31 2.10 11.76
N GLY A 78 17.53 1.28 10.74
CA GLY A 78 18.08 1.71 9.46
C GLY A 78 17.13 2.54 8.58
N ILE A 79 15.82 2.44 8.80
CA ILE A 79 14.79 3.12 7.99
C ILE A 79 14.10 4.28 8.74
N LEU A 80 14.26 4.37 10.06
CA LEU A 80 13.59 5.36 10.90
C LEU A 80 13.88 6.82 10.50
N PRO A 81 15.14 7.23 10.18
CA PRO A 81 15.39 8.60 9.73
C PRO A 81 14.62 8.98 8.44
N ASN A 82 14.44 8.00 7.55
CA ASN A 82 13.66 8.19 6.32
C ASN A 82 12.16 8.31 6.63
N MET A 83 11.63 7.47 7.53
CA MET A 83 10.24 7.57 7.97
C MET A 83 9.95 8.92 8.66
N VAL A 84 10.85 9.42 9.52
CA VAL A 84 10.74 10.76 10.12
C VAL A 84 10.64 11.83 9.03
N THR A 85 11.55 11.79 8.05
CA THR A 85 11.56 12.75 6.93
C THR A 85 10.25 12.71 6.13
N LEU A 86 9.71 11.52 5.88
CA LEU A 86 8.44 11.34 5.16
C LEU A 86 7.26 11.86 5.96
N VAL A 87 7.17 11.53 7.25
CA VAL A 87 6.10 12.02 8.13
C VAL A 87 6.11 13.55 8.21
N ASP A 88 7.28 14.18 8.40
CA ASP A 88 7.42 15.63 8.44
C ASP A 88 7.02 16.28 7.10
N THR A 89 7.40 15.66 5.99
CA THR A 89 7.03 16.12 4.65
C THR A 89 5.53 16.05 4.43
N PHE A 90 4.89 14.94 4.79
CA PHE A 90 3.44 14.76 4.65
C PHE A 90 2.66 15.66 5.61
N ARG A 91 3.14 15.89 6.84
CA ARG A 91 2.55 16.87 7.79
C ARG A 91 2.61 18.28 7.22
N THR A 92 3.75 18.66 6.63
CA THR A 92 3.91 19.97 5.97
C THR A 92 2.95 20.12 4.78
N ALA A 93 2.78 19.07 3.97
CA ALA A 93 1.85 19.10 2.85
C ALA A 93 0.39 19.15 3.32
N ARG A 94 0.03 18.40 4.37
CA ARG A 94 -1.31 18.39 4.98
C ARG A 94 -1.70 19.75 5.55
N ALA A 95 -0.75 20.50 6.12
CA ALA A 95 -0.99 21.86 6.59
C ALA A 95 -1.43 22.83 5.47
N ARG A 96 -1.19 22.48 4.19
CA ARG A 96 -1.55 23.28 3.01
C ARG A 96 -2.73 22.70 2.22
N SER A 97 -3.09 21.45 2.48
CA SER A 97 -4.13 20.73 1.74
C SER A 97 -4.77 19.67 2.63
N ASP A 98 -6.08 19.70 2.76
CA ASP A 98 -6.87 18.69 3.48
C ASP A 98 -6.93 17.33 2.74
N ARG A 99 -6.14 17.17 1.66
CA ARG A 99 -6.16 16.02 0.74
C ARG A 99 -4.92 15.13 0.87
N VAL A 100 -4.21 15.32 1.98
CA VAL A 100 -3.05 14.53 2.39
C VAL A 100 -3.41 13.87 3.72
N CYS A 101 -3.46 12.54 3.74
CA CYS A 101 -3.70 11.77 4.96
C CYS A 101 -2.41 11.10 5.44
N ILE A 102 -2.31 10.84 6.74
CA ILE A 102 -1.25 10.02 7.33
C ILE A 102 -1.96 9.02 8.23
N VAL A 103 -1.63 7.74 8.09
CA VAL A 103 -2.32 6.64 8.78
C VAL A 103 -1.29 5.69 9.37
N TRP A 104 -1.57 5.20 10.56
CA TRP A 104 -0.73 4.25 11.29
C TRP A 104 -1.52 2.98 11.58
N SER A 105 -0.82 1.84 11.50
CA SER A 105 -1.30 0.58 12.06
C SER A 105 -0.28 0.00 13.04
N ALA A 106 -0.76 -0.85 13.93
CA ALA A 106 0.05 -1.64 14.84
C ALA A 106 -0.41 -3.11 14.83
N TRP A 107 0.54 -4.03 14.62
CA TRP A 107 0.30 -5.46 14.66
C TRP A 107 0.00 -5.91 16.09
N SER A 108 -1.18 -6.49 16.29
CA SER A 108 -1.73 -6.72 17.63
C SER A 108 -2.07 -8.17 17.96
N ARG A 109 -1.53 -9.14 17.21
CA ARG A 109 -1.78 -10.57 17.45
C ARG A 109 -1.24 -11.00 18.82
N ARG A 110 -2.04 -11.76 19.55
CA ARG A 110 -1.70 -12.35 20.86
C ARG A 110 -2.11 -13.82 20.90
N PHE A 111 -1.50 -14.58 21.80
CA PHE A 111 -1.72 -16.03 21.89
C PHE A 111 -3.20 -16.45 21.99
N ASP A 112 -4.02 -15.70 22.74
CA ASP A 112 -5.45 -15.96 22.92
C ASP A 112 -6.28 -14.70 22.59
N ASP A 113 -6.09 -14.16 21.39
CA ASP A 113 -6.80 -12.96 20.90
C ASP A 113 -8.13 -13.27 20.18
N GLY A 114 -8.61 -14.51 20.31
CA GLY A 114 -9.83 -15.03 19.67
C GLY A 114 -9.65 -15.49 18.22
N ILE A 115 -8.44 -15.43 17.65
CA ILE A 115 -8.16 -15.85 16.27
C ILE A 115 -7.28 -17.11 16.28
N SER A 116 -7.72 -18.16 15.59
CA SER A 116 -6.91 -19.34 15.30
C SER A 116 -7.06 -19.71 13.82
N ASN A 117 -6.18 -19.18 12.98
CA ASN A 117 -6.32 -19.25 11.52
C ASN A 117 -5.06 -19.80 10.83
N ALA A 118 -4.95 -19.56 9.52
CA ALA A 118 -3.83 -20.06 8.73
C ALA A 118 -2.47 -19.51 9.22
N MET A 119 -2.41 -18.27 9.69
CA MET A 119 -1.17 -17.69 10.22
C MET A 119 -0.73 -18.39 11.51
N ASP A 120 -1.66 -18.76 12.39
CA ASP A 120 -1.33 -19.54 13.59
C ASP A 120 -0.81 -20.94 13.27
N ARG A 121 -1.30 -21.55 12.20
CA ARG A 121 -0.78 -22.85 11.74
C ARG A 121 0.57 -22.71 11.05
N TRP A 122 0.85 -21.55 10.47
CA TRP A 122 2.11 -21.22 9.82
C TRP A 122 3.20 -20.84 10.84
N TYR A 123 2.98 -19.79 11.63
CA TYR A 123 3.93 -19.25 12.62
C TYR A 123 3.85 -19.89 14.01
N GLY A 124 2.71 -20.47 14.39
CA GLY A 124 2.47 -20.93 15.77
C GLY A 124 3.32 -22.15 16.18
N PRO A 125 2.91 -22.96 17.17
CA PRO A 125 3.74 -23.94 17.93
C PRO A 125 4.57 -24.94 17.09
N ARG A 126 4.33 -25.03 15.78
CA ARG A 126 4.87 -26.00 14.83
C ARG A 126 5.76 -25.40 13.74
N GLY A 127 5.64 -24.10 13.43
CA GLY A 127 6.61 -23.36 12.61
C GLY A 127 7.91 -23.06 13.38
N LEU A 128 7.85 -23.29 14.69
CA LEU A 128 8.93 -23.30 15.66
C LEU A 128 9.84 -24.50 15.43
N ARG A 129 11.13 -24.23 15.24
CA ARG A 129 12.18 -25.19 15.55
C ARG A 129 12.21 -25.32 17.08
N PRO A 130 11.88 -26.48 17.68
CA PRO A 130 11.87 -26.63 19.14
C PRO A 130 13.19 -26.23 19.80
N GLU A 131 14.28 -26.26 19.03
CA GLU A 131 15.64 -25.94 19.46
C GLU A 131 15.91 -24.43 19.56
N ASN A 132 15.09 -23.57 18.93
CA ASN A 132 15.21 -22.11 19.04
C ASN A 132 13.85 -21.40 18.83
N PRO A 133 13.01 -21.30 19.87
CA PRO A 133 11.64 -20.88 19.74
C PRO A 133 11.48 -19.35 19.71
N GLU A 134 11.40 -18.75 18.52
CA GLU A 134 10.93 -17.36 18.35
C GLU A 134 9.69 -17.35 17.46
N ASN A 135 8.56 -16.91 18.03
CA ASN A 135 7.28 -16.85 17.33
C ASN A 135 7.10 -15.46 16.69
N ALA A 136 7.27 -15.37 15.37
CA ALA A 136 7.14 -14.11 14.65
C ALA A 136 5.71 -13.53 14.59
N ALA A 137 4.68 -14.27 15.03
CA ALA A 137 3.30 -13.81 14.95
C ALA A 137 2.80 -13.06 16.17
N TYR A 138 3.40 -13.19 17.36
CA TYR A 138 2.84 -12.57 18.57
C TYR A 138 3.66 -11.40 19.06
N VAL A 139 2.97 -10.40 19.63
CA VAL A 139 3.61 -9.33 20.40
C VAL A 139 4.15 -9.91 21.71
N PHE A 140 5.42 -9.66 22.03
CA PHE A 140 6.07 -10.18 23.25
C PHE A 140 6.11 -9.17 24.39
N THR A 141 6.21 -7.88 24.08
CA THR A 141 6.42 -6.83 25.07
C THR A 141 5.10 -6.26 25.64
N GLY A 142 3.95 -6.78 25.20
CA GLY A 142 2.64 -6.36 25.65
C GLY A 142 2.27 -4.97 25.14
N ALA A 143 1.45 -4.23 25.89
CA ALA A 143 0.95 -2.92 25.46
C ALA A 143 2.06 -1.93 25.03
N PRO A 144 3.22 -1.82 25.72
CA PRO A 144 4.31 -0.96 25.26
C PRO A 144 4.81 -1.27 23.84
N GLY A 145 4.77 -2.52 23.40
CA GLY A 145 5.19 -2.92 22.05
C GLY A 145 4.25 -2.50 20.93
N LEU A 146 2.98 -2.24 21.25
CA LEU A 146 1.98 -1.77 20.29
C LEU A 146 2.00 -0.25 20.11
N GLU A 147 2.74 0.47 20.97
CA GLU A 147 2.88 1.92 20.80
C GLU A 147 3.62 2.21 19.50
N PRO A 148 3.19 3.21 18.71
CA PRO A 148 3.94 3.66 17.55
C PRO A 148 5.35 4.11 17.94
N LEU A 149 6.32 3.93 17.04
CA LEU A 149 7.67 4.45 17.24
C LEU A 149 7.62 5.94 17.58
N THR A 150 8.18 6.29 18.74
CA THR A 150 8.02 7.61 19.37
C THR A 150 8.33 8.79 18.42
N GLU A 151 9.32 8.65 17.56
CA GLU A 151 9.80 9.68 16.62
C GLU A 151 8.81 9.99 15.48
N ILE A 152 7.92 9.03 15.18
CA ILE A 152 6.90 9.12 14.12
C ILE A 152 5.49 8.91 14.66
N ALA A 153 5.31 8.98 15.98
CA ALA A 153 4.03 8.72 16.61
C ALA A 153 2.94 9.68 16.11
N PRO A 154 1.69 9.20 15.98
CA PRO A 154 0.56 10.05 15.68
C PRO A 154 0.33 11.07 16.81
N THR A 155 -0.16 12.24 16.46
CA THR A 155 -0.62 13.23 17.44
C THR A 155 -1.90 12.75 18.13
N GLN A 156 -2.24 13.36 19.26
CA GLN A 156 -3.50 13.06 19.95
C GLN A 156 -4.73 13.29 19.05
N ASP A 157 -4.70 14.33 18.22
CA ASP A 157 -5.76 14.61 17.26
C ASP A 157 -5.83 13.52 16.18
N GLU A 158 -4.68 13.07 15.65
CA GLU A 158 -4.62 11.98 14.66
C GLU A 158 -5.20 10.68 15.23
N VAL A 159 -4.91 10.36 16.50
CA VAL A 159 -5.49 9.21 17.19
C VAL A 159 -7.00 9.39 17.39
N ALA A 160 -7.45 10.57 17.83
CA ALA A 160 -8.87 10.86 18.07
C ALA A 160 -9.70 10.83 16.79
N GLU A 161 -9.11 11.20 15.65
CA GLU A 161 -9.71 11.09 14.31
C GLU A 161 -9.71 9.66 13.76
N GLY A 162 -9.08 8.71 14.47
CA GLY A 162 -9.04 7.30 14.08
C GLY A 162 -7.97 6.95 13.04
N TRP A 163 -6.95 7.79 12.88
CA TRP A 163 -5.84 7.52 11.96
C TRP A 163 -4.80 6.54 12.51
N PHE A 164 -4.98 6.07 13.75
CA PHE A 164 -4.21 4.97 14.33
C PHE A 164 -5.15 3.84 14.75
N TYR A 165 -4.86 2.62 14.32
CA TYR A 165 -5.65 1.44 14.67
C TYR A 165 -4.79 0.18 14.74
N HIS A 166 -5.35 -0.86 15.34
CA HIS A 166 -4.67 -2.15 15.48
C HIS A 166 -5.07 -3.13 14.37
N GLY A 167 -4.07 -3.73 13.73
CA GLY A 167 -4.22 -4.81 12.77
C GLY A 167 -4.01 -6.18 13.40
N LYS A 168 -4.63 -7.22 12.82
CA LYS A 168 -4.41 -8.64 13.20
C LYS A 168 -4.09 -9.52 11.97
N HIS A 169 -3.90 -8.89 10.82
CA HIS A 169 -3.67 -9.55 9.54
C HIS A 169 -2.66 -8.70 8.76
N LEU A 170 -1.94 -9.34 7.85
CA LEU A 170 -0.85 -8.69 7.09
C LEU A 170 -1.34 -7.55 6.19
N ASP A 171 -2.63 -7.54 5.83
CA ASP A 171 -3.23 -6.47 5.02
C ASP A 171 -3.82 -5.39 5.94
N MET A 172 -3.28 -4.16 5.88
CA MET A 172 -3.83 -2.99 6.61
C MET A 172 -5.33 -2.78 6.34
N PHE A 173 -5.83 -3.15 5.15
CA PHE A 173 -7.25 -3.06 4.77
C PHE A 173 -8.12 -4.19 5.33
N TRP A 174 -7.55 -5.19 6.00
CA TRP A 174 -8.29 -6.35 6.54
C TRP A 174 -8.81 -6.14 7.97
N THR A 175 -8.79 -4.90 8.45
CA THR A 175 -9.52 -4.51 9.66
C THR A 175 -10.91 -4.05 9.25
N PHE A 176 -11.95 -4.62 9.85
CA PHE A 176 -13.34 -4.36 9.49
C PHE A 176 -14.10 -3.76 10.68
N ASP A 177 -15.01 -2.82 10.38
CA ASP A 177 -15.96 -2.30 11.35
C ASP A 177 -17.13 -3.27 11.59
N GLU A 178 -18.06 -2.90 12.48
CA GLU A 178 -19.22 -3.74 12.84
C GLU A 178 -20.15 -4.05 11.66
N ASP A 179 -20.15 -3.20 10.63
CA ASP A 179 -20.94 -3.38 9.41
C ASP A 179 -20.20 -4.27 8.37
N GLY A 180 -18.99 -4.74 8.70
CA GLY A 180 -18.14 -5.54 7.82
C GLY A 180 -17.45 -4.72 6.73
N ALA A 181 -17.40 -3.39 6.85
CA ALA A 181 -16.67 -2.54 5.92
C ALA A 181 -15.20 -2.43 6.32
N SER A 182 -14.29 -2.46 5.34
CA SER A 182 -12.86 -2.25 5.58
C SER A 182 -12.63 -0.86 6.15
N TYR A 183 -12.09 -0.80 7.36
CA TYR A 183 -11.89 0.43 8.13
C TYR A 183 -11.01 1.43 7.37
N LEU A 184 -9.83 0.98 6.92
CA LEU A 184 -8.91 1.82 6.15
C LEU A 184 -9.51 2.28 4.83
N ASP A 185 -10.14 1.38 4.05
CA ASP A 185 -10.74 1.76 2.75
C ASP A 185 -11.88 2.78 2.95
N LYS A 186 -12.70 2.62 3.99
CA LYS A 186 -13.75 3.57 4.36
C LYS A 186 -13.17 4.95 4.68
N MET A 187 -12.12 5.00 5.50
CA MET A 187 -11.43 6.25 5.85
C MET A 187 -10.82 6.93 4.61
N LEU A 188 -10.07 6.18 3.80
CA LEU A 188 -9.45 6.72 2.58
C LEU A 188 -10.49 7.19 1.55
N LYS A 189 -11.61 6.47 1.42
CA LYS A 189 -12.73 6.87 0.53
C LYS A 189 -13.43 8.13 1.00
N ALA A 190 -13.59 8.33 2.31
CA ALA A 190 -14.19 9.55 2.85
C ALA A 190 -13.37 10.82 2.51
N HIS A 191 -12.08 10.66 2.22
CA HIS A 191 -11.18 11.74 1.80
C HIS A 191 -10.91 11.75 0.28
N ASP A 192 -11.57 10.88 -0.49
CA ASP A 192 -11.33 10.65 -1.92
C ASP A 192 -9.85 10.38 -2.24
N ILE A 193 -9.14 9.66 -1.39
CA ILE A 193 -7.74 9.28 -1.65
C ILE A 193 -7.70 8.35 -2.87
N ASP A 194 -6.76 8.61 -3.76
CA ASP A 194 -6.54 7.83 -4.98
C ASP A 194 -5.12 7.24 -5.07
N THR A 195 -4.20 7.70 -4.23
CA THR A 195 -2.81 7.26 -4.19
C THR A 195 -2.40 6.95 -2.75
N ILE A 196 -1.76 5.81 -2.52
CA ILE A 196 -1.21 5.44 -1.21
C ILE A 196 0.32 5.26 -1.30
N VAL A 197 1.03 5.72 -0.28
CA VAL A 197 2.48 5.60 -0.12
C VAL A 197 2.74 4.77 1.13
N ILE A 198 3.38 3.63 0.99
CA ILE A 198 3.57 2.66 2.06
C ILE A 198 5.02 2.70 2.56
N VAL A 199 5.17 2.79 3.88
CA VAL A 199 6.42 2.67 4.64
C VAL A 199 6.20 1.74 5.83
N GLY A 200 7.27 1.22 6.44
CA GLY A 200 7.17 0.40 7.65
C GLY A 200 7.64 -1.04 7.48
N LEU A 201 7.04 -1.96 8.22
CA LEU A 201 7.51 -3.34 8.36
C LEU A 201 6.35 -4.34 8.25
N TRP A 202 6.52 -5.54 7.70
CA TRP A 202 7.70 -6.09 7.04
C TRP A 202 7.58 -6.02 5.52
N THR A 203 8.68 -5.72 4.81
CA THR A 203 8.69 -5.55 3.34
C THR A 203 8.09 -6.73 2.58
N ASP A 204 8.43 -7.97 2.95
CA ASP A 204 7.99 -9.20 2.28
C ASP A 204 6.72 -9.83 2.90
N GLU A 205 6.11 -9.17 3.88
CA GLU A 205 4.86 -9.60 4.51
C GLU A 205 3.80 -8.49 4.47
N CYS A 206 3.64 -7.71 5.55
CA CYS A 206 2.57 -6.71 5.68
C CYS A 206 2.58 -5.69 4.54
N VAL A 207 3.75 -5.10 4.26
CA VAL A 207 3.91 -4.09 3.21
C VAL A 207 3.46 -4.61 1.85
N LEU A 208 3.90 -5.82 1.46
CA LEU A 208 3.54 -6.39 0.16
C LEU A 208 2.06 -6.80 0.11
N SER A 209 1.53 -7.37 1.21
CA SER A 209 0.11 -7.71 1.36
C SER A 209 -0.78 -6.47 1.21
N THR A 210 -0.47 -5.40 1.95
CA THR A 210 -1.13 -4.10 1.87
C THR A 210 -1.02 -3.48 0.48
N ALA A 211 0.13 -3.60 -0.21
CA ALA A 211 0.30 -3.11 -1.58
C ALA A 211 -0.67 -3.79 -2.56
N TYR A 212 -0.77 -5.12 -2.53
CA TYR A 212 -1.72 -5.86 -3.38
C TYR A 212 -3.17 -5.54 -3.03
N ALA A 213 -3.48 -5.40 -1.74
CA ALA A 213 -4.79 -5.02 -1.26
C ALA A 213 -5.20 -3.61 -1.73
N GLY A 214 -4.27 -2.64 -1.70
CA GLY A 214 -4.47 -1.28 -2.19
C GLY A 214 -4.66 -1.23 -3.71
N ASN A 215 -3.80 -1.92 -4.46
CA ASN A 215 -3.91 -2.00 -5.92
C ASN A 215 -5.26 -2.61 -6.34
N SER A 216 -5.66 -3.72 -5.71
CA SER A 216 -6.94 -4.40 -5.98
C SER A 216 -8.18 -3.53 -5.66
N ARG A 217 -8.01 -2.54 -4.78
CA ARG A 217 -9.05 -1.56 -4.43
C ARG A 217 -9.04 -0.34 -5.33
N GLY A 218 -8.12 -0.25 -6.29
CA GLY A 218 -8.02 0.83 -7.28
C GLY A 218 -7.19 2.04 -6.83
N TYR A 219 -6.32 1.88 -5.83
CA TYR A 219 -5.33 2.91 -5.49
C TYR A 219 -4.09 2.79 -6.37
N ASP A 220 -3.51 3.92 -6.77
CA ASP A 220 -2.11 3.94 -7.23
C ASP A 220 -1.22 3.70 -6.00
N VAL A 221 -0.36 2.69 -6.05
CA VAL A 221 0.46 2.27 -4.90
C VAL A 221 1.92 2.64 -5.11
N VAL A 222 2.50 3.29 -4.10
CA VAL A 222 3.94 3.53 -3.98
C VAL A 222 4.46 2.78 -2.76
N VAL A 223 5.59 2.09 -2.90
CA VAL A 223 6.38 1.57 -1.78
C VAL A 223 7.68 2.35 -1.72
N VAL A 224 8.04 2.89 -0.55
CA VAL A 224 9.28 3.65 -0.41
C VAL A 224 10.41 2.70 0.00
N GLY A 225 11.23 2.30 -0.97
CA GLY A 225 12.13 1.15 -0.85
C GLY A 225 13.22 1.29 0.22
N ASP A 226 13.61 2.52 0.54
CA ASP A 226 14.56 2.85 1.62
C ASP A 226 13.86 3.23 2.94
N ALA A 227 12.53 3.13 3.02
CA ALA A 227 11.74 3.33 4.23
C ALA A 227 10.86 2.12 4.57
N VAL A 228 11.21 0.94 4.06
CA VAL A 228 10.63 -0.37 4.43
C VAL A 228 11.72 -1.36 4.79
N ALA A 229 11.47 -2.24 5.74
CA ALA A 229 12.44 -3.23 6.21
C ALA A 229 11.80 -4.60 6.46
N THR A 230 12.60 -5.67 6.36
CA THR A 230 12.23 -7.03 6.78
C THR A 230 13.33 -7.67 7.61
N ALA A 231 12.97 -8.57 8.53
CA ALA A 231 13.91 -9.41 9.26
C ALA A 231 14.53 -10.53 8.39
N THR A 232 13.97 -10.79 7.21
CA THR A 232 14.42 -11.86 6.32
C THR A 232 15.49 -11.40 5.33
N ALA A 233 16.10 -12.35 4.62
CA ALA A 233 17.00 -12.04 3.50
C ALA A 233 16.26 -11.56 2.23
N ASN A 234 14.93 -11.40 2.27
CA ASN A 234 14.12 -11.17 1.08
C ASN A 234 13.95 -9.70 0.69
N GLN A 235 14.54 -8.74 1.42
CA GLN A 235 14.34 -7.29 1.18
C GLN A 235 14.38 -6.91 -0.32
N GLN A 236 15.48 -7.22 -1.00
CA GLN A 236 15.64 -6.84 -2.41
C GLN A 236 14.70 -7.62 -3.34
N THR A 237 14.42 -8.88 -3.03
CA THR A 237 13.49 -9.71 -3.79
C THR A 237 12.07 -9.18 -3.68
N ALA A 238 11.63 -8.81 -2.48
CA ALA A 238 10.30 -8.25 -2.23
C ALA A 238 10.12 -6.89 -2.93
N LEU A 239 11.12 -6.01 -2.87
CA LEU A 239 11.09 -4.74 -3.62
C LEU A 239 11.04 -4.96 -5.14
N THR A 240 11.79 -5.97 -5.65
CA THR A 240 11.75 -6.33 -7.07
C THR A 240 10.36 -6.81 -7.47
N VAL A 241 9.76 -7.71 -6.70
CA VAL A 241 8.39 -8.18 -6.91
C VAL A 241 7.41 -7.02 -6.85
N ALA A 242 7.49 -6.17 -5.82
CA ALA A 242 6.61 -5.03 -5.64
C ALA A 242 6.64 -4.09 -6.86
N ASN A 243 7.86 -3.68 -7.27
CA ASN A 243 8.07 -2.76 -8.39
C ASN A 243 7.60 -3.34 -9.73
N SER A 244 7.67 -4.67 -9.87
CA SER A 244 7.21 -5.32 -11.08
C SER A 244 5.69 -5.48 -11.11
N THR A 245 5.05 -5.80 -9.99
CA THR A 245 3.72 -6.41 -10.06
C THR A 245 2.58 -5.57 -9.50
N VAL A 246 2.86 -4.60 -8.63
CA VAL A 246 1.78 -4.03 -7.80
C VAL A 246 1.96 -2.56 -7.42
N ALA A 247 3.20 -2.10 -7.28
CA ALA A 247 3.51 -0.76 -6.80
C ALA A 247 4.64 -0.14 -7.62
N LYS A 248 4.75 1.19 -7.59
CA LYS A 248 5.99 1.86 -7.96
C LYS A 248 6.91 1.91 -6.73
N VAL A 249 8.15 1.43 -6.87
CA VAL A 249 9.14 1.55 -5.80
C VAL A 249 9.97 2.80 -6.01
N LEU A 250 9.93 3.70 -5.03
CA LEU A 250 10.64 4.99 -5.04
C LEU A 250 11.58 5.12 -3.84
N SER A 251 12.56 6.01 -3.92
CA SER A 251 13.33 6.42 -2.75
C SER A 251 12.57 7.45 -1.92
N THR A 252 12.99 7.62 -0.66
CA THR A 252 12.52 8.71 0.19
C THR A 252 12.78 10.07 -0.47
N GLY A 253 13.93 10.23 -1.11
CA GLY A 253 14.28 11.43 -1.85
C GLY A 253 13.30 11.77 -2.97
N ASP A 254 12.87 10.77 -3.75
CA ASP A 254 11.92 10.97 -4.86
C ASP A 254 10.55 11.40 -4.35
N VAL A 255 10.04 10.75 -3.29
CA VAL A 255 8.75 11.09 -2.69
C VAL A 255 8.79 12.48 -2.06
N VAL A 256 9.87 12.81 -1.34
CA VAL A 256 10.06 14.14 -0.75
C VAL A 256 10.12 15.21 -1.83
N HIS A 257 10.88 14.97 -2.91
CA HIS A 257 10.96 15.89 -4.04
C HIS A 257 9.57 16.15 -4.62
N TYR A 258 8.83 15.10 -4.95
CA TYR A 258 7.47 15.20 -5.47
C TYR A 258 6.57 16.02 -4.53
N MET A 259 6.50 15.66 -3.24
CA MET A 259 5.64 16.32 -2.27
C MET A 259 5.97 17.80 -2.07
N GLN A 260 7.23 18.19 -2.23
CA GLN A 260 7.68 19.58 -2.04
C GLN A 260 7.62 20.44 -3.30
N LYS A 261 7.75 19.85 -4.48
CA LYS A 261 7.93 20.58 -5.75
C LYS A 261 6.79 20.40 -6.73
N ASP A 262 6.26 19.20 -6.84
CA ASP A 262 5.39 18.80 -7.94
C ASP A 262 3.97 18.41 -7.49
N PHE A 263 3.76 18.23 -6.19
CA PHE A 263 2.46 17.82 -5.67
C PHE A 263 1.39 18.88 -5.95
N VAL A 264 0.42 18.48 -6.77
CA VAL A 264 -0.79 19.24 -7.06
C VAL A 264 -1.99 18.46 -6.54
N THR A 265 -2.85 19.15 -5.79
CA THR A 265 -4.06 18.54 -5.22
C THR A 265 -5.07 18.19 -6.31
N GLY A 266 -5.48 16.92 -6.36
CA GLY A 266 -6.47 16.41 -7.30
C GLY A 266 -7.93 16.67 -6.91
N GLN A 267 -8.80 16.67 -7.93
CA GLN A 267 -10.25 16.76 -7.75
C GLN A 267 -10.82 15.44 -7.19
N PRO A 268 -11.83 15.48 -6.29
CA PRO A 268 -12.54 14.28 -5.83
C PRO A 268 -13.03 13.40 -6.98
N GLY A 269 -12.86 12.08 -6.86
CA GLY A 269 -13.37 11.11 -7.84
C GLY A 269 -12.74 11.17 -9.24
N ALA A 270 -11.69 11.98 -9.46
CA ALA A 270 -11.08 12.16 -10.77
C ALA A 270 -10.54 10.84 -11.33
N VAL A 271 -9.94 10.00 -10.48
CA VAL A 271 -9.29 8.74 -10.86
C VAL A 271 -9.99 7.54 -10.25
N LYS A 272 -10.15 7.54 -8.93
CA LYS A 272 -10.74 6.45 -8.16
C LYS A 272 -12.15 6.81 -7.68
N GLY A 273 -13.11 5.93 -7.90
CA GLY A 273 -14.45 6.02 -7.32
C GLY A 273 -14.51 5.50 -5.88
N THR A 274 -15.46 6.01 -5.10
CA THR A 274 -15.58 5.68 -3.68
C THR A 274 -16.67 4.64 -3.38
N ARG A 275 -17.66 4.49 -4.27
CA ARG A 275 -18.80 3.57 -4.05
C ARG A 275 -18.45 2.09 -4.14
N PHE A 276 -17.54 1.71 -5.03
CA PHE A 276 -17.27 0.31 -5.33
C PHE A 276 -15.99 -0.18 -4.63
N PRO A 277 -15.89 -1.46 -4.25
CA PRO A 277 -14.69 -2.01 -3.61
C PRO A 277 -13.43 -1.89 -4.46
N ASP A 278 -13.55 -2.03 -5.79
CA ASP A 278 -12.44 -1.99 -6.75
C ASP A 278 -12.13 -0.58 -7.28
N GLY A 279 -12.73 0.46 -6.68
CA GLY A 279 -12.47 1.84 -7.05
C GLY A 279 -13.03 2.26 -8.42
N ARG A 280 -13.88 1.45 -9.07
CA ARG A 280 -14.49 1.87 -10.34
C ARG A 280 -15.33 3.13 -10.15
N ARG A 281 -15.29 4.04 -11.14
CA ARG A 281 -16.08 5.28 -11.14
C ARG A 281 -17.55 5.01 -11.41
N GLU A 282 -18.40 5.90 -10.90
CA GLU A 282 -19.85 5.82 -11.11
C GLU A 282 -20.22 6.06 -12.57
N ARG A 283 -21.22 5.30 -13.04
CA ARG A 283 -21.70 5.31 -14.44
C ARG A 283 -22.29 6.62 -14.91
#